data_AF-A0A100IUL6-F1
#
_entry.id   AF-A0A100IUL6-F1
#
_cell.length_a   1.000
_cell.length_b   1.000
_cell.length_c   1.000
_cell.angle_alpha   90.00
_cell.angle_beta   90.00
_cell.angle_gamma   90.00
#
_symmetry.space_group_name_H-M   'P 1'
#
loop_
_entity.id
_entity.type
_entity.pdbx_description
1 polymer ?
#
loop_
_entity_poly.entity_id
_entity_poly.type
_entity_poly.pdbx_seq_one_letter_code
_entity_poly.pdbx_strand_id
1 'polypeptide(L)'
;MTGISNAQKAQLHEVAQLMLEIYQTLAQMRYLDPKTIQTGPHDISKMRPVYEKHGLDPAIIYLYSILPYVDSKITNTNFFDGGFIDFRGETCVEDGRGPLCHGHSEEDVENGDGPYMRPWMTALSQMGEHTSVIIYDARKHRIWIPDPVYDCSRDPALYDVPNQTPKSENGNNFEHLPSRPAGDVLRDIARWYRELEVLPGGGEDSCIEYEWDAGRLDVKGLYQMHGWPDNFDGDAFQVDQLRALGLASVRKDKNQILLQLKRCMISVEESGRRIARLQMSHAAAKNKDEEWVFRMVLWKAERSFCKNNEDLLEEERKVVALEYRQAKEKLRSAQCRVRGAGKWLEEKSKDADAYTVKIVQDRLRGYEQKAALYEKVKKAIEADKGQLGNLGDKTGFAKEKEASIWKDVVLHFQGELDALREWAAQIPADAEHAKQKANEQIQDYEQSIAAKTATTWLNNPGLFE
;
A
#
# COMPACT_ATOMS: atom_id res chain seq x y z
N MET A 1 32.35 6.95 -33.27
CA MET A 1 32.01 5.65 -32.64
C MET A 1 32.55 4.51 -33.48
N THR A 2 33.87 4.44 -33.63
CA THR A 2 34.58 3.27 -34.21
C THR A 2 35.04 2.42 -33.04
N GLY A 3 34.63 1.16 -32.95
CA GLY A 3 35.11 0.24 -31.89
C GLY A 3 34.10 -0.72 -31.27
N ILE A 4 32.79 -0.57 -31.52
CA ILE A 4 31.76 -1.48 -30.97
C ILE A 4 31.33 -2.46 -32.07
N SER A 5 31.44 -3.76 -31.81
CA SER A 5 31.00 -4.80 -32.74
C SER A 5 29.46 -4.86 -32.84
N ASN A 6 28.93 -5.43 -33.92
CA ASN A 6 27.47 -5.60 -34.06
C ASN A 6 26.89 -6.52 -32.96
N ALA A 7 27.63 -7.55 -32.54
CA ALA A 7 27.23 -8.43 -31.45
C ALA A 7 27.14 -7.68 -30.12
N GLN A 8 28.15 -6.85 -29.82
CA GLN A 8 28.15 -6.03 -28.62
C GLN A 8 27.03 -4.97 -28.66
N LYS A 9 26.75 -4.38 -29.83
CA LYS A 9 25.57 -3.50 -29.97
C LYS A 9 24.26 -4.23 -29.67
N ALA A 10 24.08 -5.45 -30.16
CA ALA A 10 22.87 -6.24 -29.88
C ALA A 10 22.69 -6.49 -28.38
N GLN A 11 23.77 -6.84 -27.67
CA GLN A 11 23.77 -7.00 -26.21
C GLN A 11 23.38 -5.71 -25.47
N LEU A 12 23.88 -4.56 -25.91
CA LEU A 12 23.53 -3.27 -25.29
C LEU A 12 22.07 -2.86 -25.56
N HIS A 13 21.54 -3.18 -26.74
CA HIS A 13 20.12 -3.00 -27.06
C HIS A 13 19.22 -3.92 -26.23
N GLU A 14 19.63 -5.17 -26.00
CA GLU A 14 18.91 -6.09 -25.10
C GLU A 14 18.80 -5.49 -23.69
N VAL A 15 19.91 -4.99 -23.12
CA VAL A 15 19.90 -4.32 -21.81
C VAL A 15 18.96 -3.12 -21.80
N ALA A 16 19.06 -2.22 -22.78
CA ALA A 16 18.21 -1.03 -22.84
C ALA A 16 16.72 -1.38 -22.98
N GLN A 17 16.39 -2.41 -23.78
CA GLN A 17 15.03 -2.87 -23.98
C GLN A 17 14.45 -3.51 -22.71
N LEU A 18 15.21 -4.33 -22.00
CA LEU A 18 14.76 -4.98 -20.76
C LEU A 18 14.62 -3.97 -19.62
N MET A 19 15.52 -2.97 -19.53
CA MET A 19 15.34 -1.85 -18.59
C MET A 19 14.05 -1.08 -18.89
N LEU A 20 13.71 -0.87 -20.17
CA LEU A 20 12.48 -0.20 -20.55
C LEU A 20 11.25 -1.02 -20.17
N GLU A 21 11.29 -2.34 -20.35
CA GLU A 21 10.24 -3.27 -19.95
C GLU A 21 10.00 -3.23 -18.43
N ILE A 22 11.06 -3.18 -17.63
CA ILE A 22 10.95 -3.03 -16.16
C ILE A 22 10.25 -1.69 -15.82
N TYR A 23 10.68 -0.57 -16.41
CA TYR A 23 10.06 0.73 -16.15
C TYR A 23 8.60 0.80 -16.60
N GLN A 24 8.28 0.17 -17.74
CA GLN A 24 6.90 0.04 -18.21
C GLN A 24 6.06 -0.82 -17.27
N THR A 25 6.62 -1.88 -16.70
CA THR A 25 5.96 -2.71 -15.67
C THR A 25 5.66 -1.87 -14.43
N LEU A 26 6.63 -1.09 -13.94
CA LEU A 26 6.42 -0.16 -12.82
C LEU A 26 5.36 0.90 -13.13
N ALA A 27 5.27 1.38 -14.37
CA ALA A 27 4.23 2.31 -14.78
C ALA A 27 2.84 1.66 -14.85
N GLN A 28 2.74 0.40 -15.31
CA GLN A 28 1.51 -0.39 -15.26
C GLN A 28 1.05 -0.61 -13.81
N MET A 29 2.00 -0.84 -12.89
CA MET A 29 1.77 -0.95 -11.45
C MET A 29 1.34 0.38 -10.78
N ARG A 30 1.20 1.48 -11.53
CA ARG A 30 0.92 2.84 -11.02
C ARG A 30 2.00 3.43 -10.13
N TYR A 31 3.19 2.84 -10.12
CA TYR A 31 4.32 3.33 -9.34
C TYR A 31 5.06 4.47 -10.06
N LEU A 32 5.16 4.39 -11.39
CA LEU A 32 5.67 5.48 -12.23
C LEU A 32 4.55 6.10 -13.08
N ASP A 33 4.59 7.42 -13.29
CA ASP A 33 3.81 8.04 -14.36
C ASP A 33 4.48 7.69 -15.70
N PRO A 34 3.78 7.05 -16.67
CA PRO A 34 4.35 6.72 -17.96
C PRO A 34 5.04 7.90 -18.67
N LYS A 35 4.60 9.13 -18.41
CA LYS A 35 5.15 10.35 -19.02
C LYS A 35 6.54 10.72 -18.51
N THR A 36 6.99 10.16 -17.38
CA THR A 36 8.33 10.42 -16.85
C THR A 36 9.39 9.52 -17.46
N ILE A 37 8.98 8.46 -18.16
CA ILE A 37 9.86 7.54 -18.87
C ILE A 37 10.30 8.20 -20.19
N GLN A 38 11.60 8.41 -20.32
CA GLN A 38 12.24 8.99 -21.50
C GLN A 38 13.00 7.89 -22.24
N THR A 39 12.44 7.45 -23.36
CA THR A 39 13.08 6.47 -24.26
C THR A 39 14.21 7.10 -25.05
N GLY A 40 15.30 6.36 -25.25
CA GLY A 40 16.36 6.78 -26.16
C GLY A 40 15.97 6.71 -27.65
N PRO A 41 16.88 7.10 -28.56
CA PRO A 41 18.21 7.60 -28.29
C PRO A 41 18.22 9.06 -27.80
N HIS A 42 19.18 9.39 -26.92
CA HIS A 42 19.36 10.71 -26.32
C HIS A 42 20.55 11.46 -26.94
N ASP A 43 20.45 12.79 -27.02
CA ASP A 43 21.61 13.62 -27.34
C ASP A 43 22.54 13.74 -26.14
N ILE A 44 23.66 13.01 -26.21
CA ILE A 44 24.71 12.99 -25.18
C ILE A 44 25.91 13.86 -25.54
N SER A 45 25.82 14.73 -26.56
CA SER A 45 26.96 15.49 -27.07
C SER A 45 27.59 16.38 -25.99
N LYS A 46 26.77 16.96 -25.11
CA LYS A 46 27.23 17.80 -23.98
C LYS A 46 27.98 17.02 -22.90
N MET A 47 27.71 15.72 -22.78
CA MET A 47 28.33 14.86 -21.77
C MET A 47 29.62 14.18 -22.25
N ARG A 48 29.94 14.27 -23.56
CA ARG A 48 31.18 13.67 -24.11
C ARG A 48 32.44 14.05 -23.35
N PRO A 49 32.68 15.33 -23.00
CA PRO A 49 33.89 15.70 -22.27
C PRO A 49 33.99 15.02 -20.90
N VAL A 50 32.86 14.85 -20.20
CA VAL A 50 32.79 14.15 -18.91
C VAL A 50 33.12 12.67 -19.10
N TYR A 51 32.50 12.01 -20.09
CA TYR A 51 32.78 10.59 -20.36
C TYR A 51 34.23 10.33 -20.73
N GLU A 52 34.84 11.23 -21.51
CA GLU A 52 36.25 11.15 -21.91
C GLU A 52 37.18 11.40 -20.71
N LYS A 53 36.88 12.37 -19.85
CA LYS A 53 37.59 12.63 -18.57
C LYS A 53 37.63 11.38 -17.68
N HIS A 54 36.53 10.64 -17.61
CA HIS A 54 36.45 9.39 -16.82
C HIS A 54 36.91 8.13 -17.58
N GLY A 55 37.38 8.29 -18.82
CA GLY A 55 37.93 7.19 -19.63
C GLY A 55 36.92 6.09 -19.97
N LEU A 56 35.62 6.41 -20.03
CA LEU A 56 34.55 5.43 -20.24
C LEU A 56 34.73 4.67 -21.57
N ASP A 57 34.47 3.35 -21.52
CA ASP A 57 34.53 2.51 -22.72
C ASP A 57 33.46 2.96 -23.74
N PRO A 58 33.77 2.97 -25.06
CA PRO A 58 32.81 3.34 -26.10
C PRO A 58 31.48 2.58 -26.01
N ALA A 59 31.48 1.34 -25.55
CA ALA A 59 30.28 0.54 -25.33
C ALA A 59 29.37 1.15 -24.25
N ILE A 60 29.93 1.64 -23.14
CA ILE A 60 29.20 2.30 -22.07
C ILE A 60 28.65 3.66 -22.53
N ILE A 61 29.46 4.44 -23.25
CA ILE A 61 29.00 5.72 -23.82
C ILE A 61 27.83 5.49 -24.79
N TYR A 62 27.89 4.43 -25.60
CA TYR A 62 26.80 4.06 -26.49
C TYR A 62 25.56 3.62 -25.70
N LEU A 63 25.72 2.80 -24.65
CA LEU A 63 24.62 2.39 -23.79
C LEU A 63 23.90 3.59 -23.16
N TYR A 64 24.64 4.57 -22.63
CA TYR A 64 24.07 5.80 -22.07
C TYR A 64 23.24 6.60 -23.07
N SER A 65 23.54 6.48 -24.37
CA SER A 65 22.74 7.12 -25.41
C SER A 65 21.40 6.42 -25.66
N ILE A 66 21.25 5.14 -25.33
CA ILE A 66 20.04 4.35 -25.66
C ILE A 66 19.23 3.91 -24.44
N LEU A 67 19.80 3.96 -23.23
CA LEU A 67 19.08 3.60 -22.00
C LEU A 67 17.79 4.43 -21.84
N PRO A 68 16.72 3.82 -21.34
CA PRO A 68 15.58 4.58 -20.85
C PRO A 68 15.97 5.29 -19.55
N TYR A 69 15.52 6.53 -19.39
CA TYR A 69 15.70 7.30 -18.15
C TYR A 69 14.34 7.67 -17.55
N VAL A 70 14.31 7.90 -16.24
CA VAL A 70 13.12 8.41 -15.54
C VAL A 70 13.44 9.81 -15.05
N ASP A 71 12.52 10.75 -15.26
CA ASP A 71 12.67 12.11 -14.74
C ASP A 71 12.50 12.13 -13.20
N SER A 72 13.59 11.86 -12.49
CA SER A 72 13.64 11.76 -11.03
C SER A 72 13.29 13.07 -10.31
N LYS A 73 13.30 14.21 -11.02
CA LYS A 73 12.86 15.51 -10.47
C LYS A 73 11.35 15.57 -10.29
N ILE A 74 10.62 14.69 -10.98
CA ILE A 74 9.17 14.56 -10.95
C ILE A 74 8.75 13.41 -10.02
N THR A 75 9.57 12.36 -9.93
CA THR A 75 9.28 11.15 -9.13
C THR A 75 10.48 10.77 -8.26
N ASN A 76 10.39 10.96 -6.95
CA ASN A 76 11.41 10.51 -5.98
C ASN A 76 11.22 9.03 -5.58
N THR A 77 11.04 8.18 -6.59
CA THR A 77 10.73 6.75 -6.43
C THR A 77 12.01 5.93 -6.34
N ASN A 78 12.06 4.95 -5.44
CA ASN A 78 13.13 3.94 -5.41
C ASN A 78 13.01 2.97 -6.59
N PHE A 79 14.13 2.40 -7.02
CA PHE A 79 14.22 1.37 -8.05
C PHE A 79 15.08 0.20 -7.57
N PHE A 80 14.44 -0.95 -7.33
CA PHE A 80 15.09 -2.21 -6.95
C PHE A 80 16.13 -2.02 -5.82
N ASP A 81 15.62 -1.64 -4.63
CA ASP A 81 16.33 -1.18 -3.44
C ASP A 81 17.13 0.12 -3.58
N GLY A 82 17.64 0.46 -4.77
CA GLY A 82 18.31 1.73 -5.05
C GLY A 82 17.39 2.85 -5.57
N GLY A 83 17.95 3.75 -6.37
CA GLY A 83 17.24 4.84 -7.06
C GLY A 83 17.32 4.76 -8.58
N PHE A 84 16.59 5.63 -9.28
CA PHE A 84 16.74 5.81 -10.73
C PHE A 84 17.97 6.68 -11.04
N ILE A 85 18.77 6.29 -12.04
CA ILE A 85 19.98 7.01 -12.43
C ILE A 85 19.85 7.60 -13.84
N ASP A 86 20.32 8.84 -14.04
CA ASP A 86 20.31 9.53 -15.35
C ASP A 86 21.72 10.03 -15.70
N PHE A 87 22.42 9.29 -16.56
CA PHE A 87 23.78 9.60 -16.98
C PHE A 87 23.91 10.81 -17.91
N ARG A 88 22.80 11.49 -18.23
CA ARG A 88 22.83 12.78 -18.92
C ARG A 88 23.16 13.93 -17.96
N GLY A 89 23.30 13.66 -16.66
CA GLY A 89 23.84 14.57 -15.65
C GLY A 89 25.24 14.16 -15.20
N GLU A 90 26.12 15.14 -14.97
CA GLU A 90 27.53 14.92 -14.58
C GLU A 90 27.67 14.19 -13.24
N THR A 91 26.92 14.60 -12.22
CA THR A 91 26.96 13.97 -10.89
C THR A 91 26.64 12.48 -10.95
N CYS A 92 25.62 12.08 -11.71
CA CYS A 92 25.25 10.67 -11.85
C CYS A 92 26.34 9.84 -12.56
N VAL A 93 27.13 10.45 -13.44
CA VAL A 93 28.29 9.78 -14.04
C VAL A 93 29.36 9.57 -13.00
N GLU A 94 29.69 10.61 -12.21
CA GLU A 94 30.72 10.52 -11.17
C GLU A 94 30.34 9.50 -10.07
N ASP A 95 29.14 9.62 -9.51
CA ASP A 95 28.61 8.71 -8.49
C ASP A 95 28.53 7.27 -9.01
N GLY A 96 28.09 7.10 -10.26
CA GLY A 96 27.98 5.80 -10.91
C GLY A 96 29.32 5.11 -11.21
N ARG A 97 30.47 5.76 -11.02
CA ARG A 97 31.81 5.15 -11.18
C ARG A 97 32.32 4.49 -9.91
N GLY A 98 31.82 4.87 -8.75
CA GLY A 98 32.23 4.32 -7.46
C GLY A 98 31.05 4.12 -6.52
N PRO A 99 30.02 3.34 -6.91
CA PRO A 99 28.79 3.27 -6.14
C PRO A 99 29.00 2.72 -4.73
N LEU A 100 29.98 1.83 -4.52
CA LEU A 100 30.14 1.08 -3.26
C LEU A 100 31.06 1.76 -2.22
N CYS A 101 31.77 2.83 -2.56
CA CYS A 101 32.75 3.46 -1.66
C CYS A 101 32.20 4.72 -0.97
N HIS A 102 32.10 4.70 0.36
CA HIS A 102 31.82 5.88 1.17
C HIS A 102 33.11 6.64 1.47
N GLY A 103 33.41 7.64 0.66
CA GLY A 103 34.53 8.55 0.88
C GLY A 103 35.83 8.06 0.27
N HIS A 104 36.36 8.80 -0.69
CA HIS A 104 37.71 8.62 -1.18
C HIS A 104 38.69 9.06 -0.10
N SER A 105 39.40 8.12 0.51
CA SER A 105 40.62 8.45 1.23
C SER A 105 41.77 8.54 0.21
N GLU A 106 42.79 9.38 0.48
CA GLU A 106 43.98 9.43 -0.40
C GLU A 106 44.73 8.08 -0.48
N GLU A 107 44.45 7.16 0.45
CA GLU A 107 45.00 5.79 0.49
C GLU A 107 44.36 4.85 -0.55
N ASP A 108 43.14 5.13 -1.05
CA ASP A 108 42.42 4.27 -2.02
C ASP A 108 43.03 4.31 -3.43
N VAL A 109 43.87 5.31 -3.71
CA VAL A 109 44.52 5.50 -5.03
C VAL A 109 45.68 4.51 -5.22
N GLU A 110 46.23 3.94 -4.14
CA GLU A 110 47.34 2.98 -4.17
C GLU A 110 46.89 1.51 -4.30
N ASN A 111 45.60 1.22 -4.14
CA ASN A 111 45.03 -0.09 -4.43
C ASN A 111 45.11 -0.31 -5.94
N GLY A 112 45.94 -1.25 -6.42
CA GLY A 112 46.39 -1.42 -7.82
C GLY A 112 45.33 -1.51 -8.94
N ASP A 113 44.05 -1.39 -8.61
CA ASP A 113 42.89 -1.30 -9.52
C ASP A 113 42.26 0.09 -9.66
N GLY A 114 42.71 1.09 -8.87
CA GLY A 114 42.21 2.47 -8.84
C GLY A 114 40.90 2.63 -8.05
N PRO A 115 40.46 3.87 -7.77
CA PRO A 115 39.33 4.14 -6.86
C PRO A 115 37.94 3.86 -7.46
N TYR A 116 37.85 3.47 -8.73
CA TYR A 116 36.58 3.35 -9.47
C TYR A 116 36.41 1.96 -10.09
N MET A 117 35.16 1.63 -10.44
CA MET A 117 34.85 0.45 -11.26
C MET A 117 35.60 0.48 -12.59
N ARG A 118 35.76 -0.68 -13.24
CA ARG A 118 36.41 -0.73 -14.56
C ARG A 118 35.66 0.14 -15.58
N PRO A 119 36.33 0.77 -16.57
CA PRO A 119 35.67 1.70 -17.49
C PRO A 119 34.62 1.08 -18.43
N TRP A 120 34.59 -0.24 -18.55
CA TRP A 120 33.60 -1.01 -19.31
C TRP A 120 32.44 -1.53 -18.44
N MET A 121 32.35 -1.09 -17.20
CA MET A 121 31.25 -1.37 -16.28
C MET A 121 30.48 -0.09 -15.97
N THR A 122 29.19 -0.22 -15.70
CA THR A 122 28.33 0.89 -15.26
C THR A 122 27.23 0.41 -14.33
N ALA A 123 26.80 1.28 -13.43
CA ALA A 123 25.58 1.07 -12.66
C ALA A 123 24.33 1.27 -13.55
N LEU A 124 23.28 0.49 -13.31
CA LEU A 124 21.96 0.62 -13.94
C LEU A 124 20.91 1.18 -12.96
N SER A 125 21.24 1.22 -11.67
CA SER A 125 20.48 1.91 -10.62
C SER A 125 21.43 2.84 -9.84
N GLN A 126 20.85 3.82 -9.17
CA GLN A 126 21.59 4.67 -8.23
C GLN A 126 21.72 3.93 -6.90
N MET A 127 22.90 3.97 -6.28
CA MET A 127 23.05 3.52 -4.91
C MET A 127 22.50 4.59 -3.96
N GLY A 128 21.61 4.17 -3.07
CA GLY A 128 21.10 4.96 -1.96
C GLY A 128 21.98 4.86 -0.71
N GLU A 129 21.52 5.43 0.41
CA GLU A 129 22.16 5.28 1.71
C GLU A 129 21.99 3.80 2.15
N HIS A 130 23.07 3.01 2.04
CA HIS A 130 23.11 1.57 2.38
C HIS A 130 22.26 0.61 1.52
N THR A 131 21.91 0.96 0.29
CA THR A 131 21.10 0.09 -0.59
C THR A 131 21.90 -0.61 -1.69
N SER A 132 21.36 -1.67 -2.29
CA SER A 132 22.03 -2.39 -3.38
C SER A 132 22.01 -1.63 -4.71
N VAL A 133 22.99 -1.92 -5.55
CA VAL A 133 23.14 -1.32 -6.88
C VAL A 133 23.15 -2.41 -7.96
N ILE A 134 22.49 -2.18 -9.09
CA ILE A 134 22.57 -3.08 -10.24
C ILE A 134 23.77 -2.64 -11.07
N ILE A 135 24.77 -3.50 -11.27
CA ILE A 135 25.99 -3.17 -12.03
C ILE A 135 26.10 -4.08 -13.25
N TYR A 136 26.34 -3.48 -14.42
CA TYR A 136 26.46 -4.14 -15.71
C TYR A 136 27.90 -4.10 -16.24
N ASP A 137 28.41 -5.25 -16.71
CA ASP A 137 29.68 -5.37 -17.44
C ASP A 137 29.43 -5.54 -18.94
N ALA A 138 29.84 -4.55 -19.74
CA ALA A 138 29.64 -4.53 -21.20
C ALA A 138 30.57 -5.45 -22.00
N ARG A 139 31.59 -6.06 -21.38
CA ARG A 139 32.49 -7.04 -22.00
C ARG A 139 32.03 -8.47 -21.76
N LYS A 140 31.61 -8.76 -20.52
CA LYS A 140 31.14 -10.10 -20.14
C LYS A 140 29.63 -10.28 -20.36
N HIS A 141 28.89 -9.18 -20.54
CA HIS A 141 27.43 -9.15 -20.63
C HIS A 141 26.77 -9.83 -19.43
N ARG A 142 27.18 -9.39 -18.23
CA ARG A 142 26.71 -9.92 -16.94
C ARG A 142 26.30 -8.79 -16.02
N ILE A 143 25.43 -9.11 -15.06
CA ILE A 143 24.98 -8.21 -14.02
C ILE A 143 25.34 -8.76 -12.63
N TRP A 144 25.74 -7.84 -11.75
CA TRP A 144 25.88 -8.02 -10.32
C TRP A 144 24.85 -7.15 -9.60
N ILE A 145 24.37 -7.60 -8.45
CA ILE A 145 23.55 -6.80 -7.54
C ILE A 145 24.20 -6.89 -6.14
N PRO A 146 25.27 -6.12 -5.87
CA PRO A 146 25.98 -6.16 -4.60
C PRO A 146 25.14 -5.52 -3.49
N ASP A 147 25.24 -6.08 -2.28
CA ASP A 147 24.96 -5.38 -1.04
C ASP A 147 26.27 -4.79 -0.48
N PRO A 148 26.37 -3.45 -0.35
CA PRO A 148 27.58 -2.81 0.17
C PRO A 148 27.82 -3.04 1.66
N VAL A 149 26.79 -3.41 2.43
CA VAL A 149 26.85 -3.58 3.89
C VAL A 149 27.20 -5.01 4.27
N TYR A 150 26.57 -5.98 3.61
CA TYR A 150 26.67 -7.40 3.98
C TYR A 150 27.63 -8.20 3.11
N ASP A 151 28.32 -7.56 2.16
CA ASP A 151 29.24 -8.19 1.20
C ASP A 151 28.62 -9.44 0.56
N CYS A 152 27.39 -9.32 0.06
CA CYS A 152 26.63 -10.43 -0.53
C CYS A 152 25.87 -9.97 -1.78
N SER A 153 25.22 -10.90 -2.49
CA SER A 153 24.33 -10.53 -3.58
C SER A 153 22.89 -10.34 -3.10
N ARG A 154 22.26 -9.23 -3.51
CA ARG A 154 20.81 -8.98 -3.38
C ARG A 154 19.98 -9.54 -4.53
N ASP A 155 20.59 -10.31 -5.43
CA ASP A 155 19.87 -11.03 -6.45
C ASP A 155 19.13 -12.22 -5.80
N PRO A 156 17.79 -12.24 -5.79
CA PRO A 156 17.00 -13.35 -5.23
C PRO A 156 17.38 -14.74 -5.78
N ALA A 157 17.86 -14.82 -7.02
CA ALA A 157 18.27 -16.10 -7.62
C ALA A 157 19.65 -16.60 -7.14
N LEU A 158 20.38 -15.80 -6.35
CA LEU A 158 21.74 -16.08 -5.89
C LEU A 158 21.90 -16.14 -4.36
N TYR A 159 20.82 -16.08 -3.58
CA TYR A 159 20.92 -16.06 -2.10
C TYR A 159 21.69 -17.24 -1.50
N ASP A 160 21.61 -18.42 -2.10
CA ASP A 160 22.30 -19.62 -1.63
C ASP A 160 23.65 -19.87 -2.35
N VAL A 161 24.10 -18.95 -3.20
CA VAL A 161 25.35 -19.10 -3.95
C VAL A 161 26.50 -18.47 -3.15
N PRO A 162 27.53 -19.24 -2.77
CA PRO A 162 28.62 -18.73 -1.96
C PRO A 162 29.47 -17.73 -2.76
N ASN A 163 29.90 -16.67 -2.07
CA ASN A 163 30.89 -15.74 -2.59
C ASN A 163 32.25 -16.42 -2.78
N GLN A 164 33.03 -15.92 -3.73
CA GLN A 164 34.44 -16.25 -3.86
C GLN A 164 35.27 -15.39 -2.89
N THR A 165 36.56 -15.71 -2.75
CA THR A 165 37.47 -14.87 -1.99
C THR A 165 37.76 -13.56 -2.72
N PRO A 166 37.65 -12.39 -2.06
CA PRO A 166 38.06 -11.11 -2.64
C PRO A 166 39.49 -11.17 -3.16
N LYS A 167 39.73 -10.64 -4.37
CA LYS A 167 41.04 -10.63 -5.03
C LYS A 167 41.77 -9.29 -4.92
N SER A 168 41.14 -8.31 -4.27
CA SER A 168 41.56 -6.91 -4.25
C SER A 168 41.05 -6.23 -2.99
N GLU A 169 41.82 -5.27 -2.49
CA GLU A 169 41.46 -4.40 -1.35
C GLU A 169 40.61 -3.19 -1.80
N ASN A 170 40.50 -2.94 -3.11
CA ASN A 170 39.58 -1.95 -3.68
C ASN A 170 38.11 -2.28 -3.31
N GLY A 171 37.45 -1.39 -2.56
CA GLY A 171 36.04 -1.53 -2.16
C GLY A 171 35.04 -1.53 -3.33
N ASN A 172 35.43 -1.05 -4.51
CA ASN A 172 34.65 -1.16 -5.75
C ASN A 172 34.92 -2.47 -6.52
N ASN A 173 35.75 -3.38 -6.01
CA ASN A 173 35.94 -4.71 -6.57
C ASN A 173 34.94 -5.70 -5.96
N PHE A 174 33.84 -5.91 -6.66
CA PHE A 174 32.76 -6.84 -6.30
C PHE A 174 32.79 -8.13 -7.13
N GLU A 175 33.87 -8.38 -7.90
CA GLU A 175 33.93 -9.53 -8.83
C GLU A 175 33.97 -10.88 -8.09
N HIS A 176 34.23 -10.90 -6.78
CA HIS A 176 34.13 -12.10 -5.95
C HIS A 176 32.68 -12.50 -5.66
N LEU A 177 31.72 -11.58 -5.79
CA LEU A 177 30.30 -11.87 -5.67
C LEU A 177 29.79 -12.62 -6.90
N PRO A 178 28.80 -13.53 -6.74
CA PRO A 178 28.18 -14.20 -7.87
C PRO A 178 27.47 -13.20 -8.79
N SER A 179 27.45 -13.53 -10.09
CA SER A 179 26.73 -12.76 -11.13
C SER A 179 25.98 -13.68 -12.05
N ARG A 180 25.10 -13.12 -12.88
CA ARG A 180 24.33 -13.86 -13.90
C ARG A 180 24.36 -13.14 -15.26
N PRO A 181 24.00 -13.81 -16.36
CA PRO A 181 23.83 -13.16 -17.67
C PRO A 181 22.87 -11.97 -17.57
N ALA A 182 23.22 -10.84 -18.19
CA ALA A 182 22.47 -9.60 -18.02
C ALA A 182 21.00 -9.73 -18.43
N GLY A 183 20.74 -10.39 -19.57
CA GLY A 183 19.38 -10.64 -20.03
C GLY A 183 18.53 -11.46 -19.06
N ASP A 184 19.11 -12.44 -18.37
CA ASP A 184 18.38 -13.27 -17.40
C ASP A 184 18.01 -12.47 -16.15
N VAL A 185 18.95 -11.67 -15.62
CA VAL A 185 18.69 -10.83 -14.44
C VAL A 185 17.58 -9.83 -14.71
N LEU A 186 17.64 -9.09 -15.81
CA LEU A 186 16.66 -8.04 -16.10
C LEU A 186 15.27 -8.62 -16.42
N ARG A 187 15.20 -9.77 -17.11
CA ARG A 187 13.93 -10.50 -17.32
C ARG A 187 13.33 -10.96 -15.99
N ASP A 188 14.16 -11.49 -15.10
CA ASP A 188 13.70 -11.91 -13.78
C ASP A 188 13.20 -10.73 -12.95
N ILE A 189 13.85 -9.56 -12.99
CA ILE A 189 13.36 -8.35 -12.29
C ILE A 189 11.95 -7.97 -12.76
N ALA A 190 11.72 -7.94 -14.08
CA ALA A 190 10.39 -7.69 -14.62
C ALA A 190 9.37 -8.75 -14.16
N ARG A 191 9.78 -10.04 -14.17
CA ARG A 191 8.97 -11.15 -13.67
C ARG A 191 8.61 -10.98 -12.19
N TRP A 192 9.58 -10.65 -11.34
CA TRP A 192 9.37 -10.49 -9.90
C TRP A 192 8.37 -9.39 -9.56
N TYR A 193 8.36 -8.28 -10.32
CA TYR A 193 7.31 -7.26 -10.18
C TYR A 193 5.94 -7.77 -10.64
N ARG A 194 5.88 -8.52 -11.74
CA ARG A 194 4.61 -9.15 -12.20
C ARG A 194 4.07 -10.16 -11.19
N GLU A 195 4.94 -10.96 -10.58
CA GLU A 195 4.60 -12.01 -9.61
C GLU A 195 4.45 -11.48 -8.17
N LEU A 196 4.72 -10.19 -7.95
CA LEU A 196 4.72 -9.55 -6.63
C LEU A 196 5.66 -10.27 -5.63
N GLU A 197 6.78 -10.78 -6.13
CA GLU A 197 7.90 -11.27 -5.31
C GLU A 197 8.73 -10.08 -4.80
N VAL A 198 8.84 -9.04 -5.62
CA VAL A 198 9.40 -7.73 -5.26
C VAL A 198 8.31 -6.69 -5.43
N LEU A 199 8.17 -5.79 -4.46
CA LEU A 199 7.20 -4.69 -4.48
C LEU A 199 7.93 -3.35 -4.67
N PRO A 200 7.32 -2.40 -5.40
CA PRO A 200 7.89 -1.06 -5.50
C PRO A 200 7.73 -0.29 -4.16
N GLY A 201 8.68 0.61 -3.87
CA GLY A 201 8.58 1.55 -2.74
C GLY A 201 9.02 1.05 -1.36
N GLY A 202 9.75 -0.08 -1.26
CA GLY A 202 10.17 -0.70 0.01
C GLY A 202 11.60 -0.40 0.50
N GLY A 203 12.39 0.44 -0.18
CA GLY A 203 13.78 0.74 0.20
C GLY A 203 13.88 1.84 1.27
N GLU A 204 15.00 1.86 2.02
CA GLU A 204 15.26 2.81 3.13
C GLU A 204 15.16 4.30 2.70
N ASP A 205 15.45 4.59 1.43
CA ASP A 205 15.41 5.92 0.84
C ASP A 205 14.08 6.35 0.23
N SER A 206 12.97 5.63 0.50
CA SER A 206 11.65 5.95 -0.09
C SER A 206 11.12 7.30 0.43
N CYS A 207 11.64 8.39 -0.14
CA CYS A 207 11.33 9.76 0.21
C CYS A 207 10.03 10.25 -0.44
N ILE A 208 9.31 9.38 -1.17
CA ILE A 208 7.90 9.65 -1.49
C ILE A 208 7.09 9.50 -0.23
N GLU A 209 6.78 10.66 0.36
CA GLU A 209 5.60 10.99 1.16
C GLU A 209 4.72 9.79 1.59
N TYR A 210 5.25 8.84 2.36
CA TYR A 210 4.51 7.77 3.07
C TYR A 210 3.54 6.89 2.23
N GLU A 211 3.39 7.10 0.92
CA GLU A 211 2.28 6.55 0.11
C GLU A 211 2.49 5.09 -0.31
N TRP A 212 3.74 4.65 -0.35
CA TRP A 212 4.15 3.28 -0.69
C TRP A 212 4.84 2.56 0.47
N ASP A 213 4.67 3.04 1.71
CA ASP A 213 5.24 2.41 2.92
C ASP A 213 4.64 1.00 3.11
N ALA A 214 5.34 0.00 2.56
CA ALA A 214 4.99 -1.41 2.65
C ALA A 214 4.96 -1.93 4.11
N GLY A 215 5.56 -1.20 5.07
CA GLY A 215 5.45 -1.50 6.49
C GLY A 215 4.08 -1.18 7.10
N ARG A 216 3.26 -0.36 6.43
CA ARG A 216 1.93 0.05 6.91
C ARG A 216 0.76 -0.48 6.09
N LEU A 217 1.02 -0.97 4.88
CA LEU A 217 0.01 -1.39 3.91
C LEU A 217 0.32 -2.79 3.38
N ASP A 218 -0.72 -3.61 3.26
CA ASP A 218 -0.65 -4.85 2.47
C ASP A 218 -0.75 -4.52 0.97
N VAL A 219 0.34 -3.96 0.42
CA VAL A 219 0.40 -3.54 -0.99
C VAL A 219 0.23 -4.74 -1.93
N LYS A 220 0.75 -5.92 -1.54
CA LYS A 220 0.57 -7.16 -2.31
C LYS A 220 -0.90 -7.56 -2.39
N GLY A 221 -1.61 -7.58 -1.26
CA GLY A 221 -3.03 -7.85 -1.21
C GLY A 221 -3.85 -6.86 -2.03
N LEU A 222 -3.51 -5.57 -2.01
CA LEU A 222 -4.16 -4.55 -2.84
C LEU A 222 -3.98 -4.84 -4.35
N TYR A 223 -2.77 -5.13 -4.81
CA TYR A 223 -2.55 -5.47 -6.22
C TYR A 223 -3.38 -6.68 -6.66
N GLN A 224 -3.41 -7.74 -5.85
CA GLN A 224 -4.18 -8.95 -6.12
C GLN A 224 -5.70 -8.67 -6.15
N MET A 225 -6.19 -7.90 -5.18
CA MET A 225 -7.61 -7.50 -5.09
C MET A 225 -8.08 -6.75 -6.34
N HIS A 226 -7.20 -5.96 -6.95
CA HIS A 226 -7.49 -5.18 -8.15
C HIS A 226 -7.08 -5.87 -9.45
N GLY A 227 -6.78 -7.17 -9.44
CA GLY A 227 -6.61 -7.99 -10.65
C GLY A 227 -5.23 -7.93 -11.29
N TRP A 228 -4.19 -7.50 -10.58
CA TRP A 228 -2.81 -7.60 -11.06
C TRP A 228 -2.38 -9.07 -11.26
N PRO A 229 -1.62 -9.41 -12.33
CA PRO A 229 -1.11 -8.50 -13.37
C PRO A 229 -2.02 -8.33 -14.61
N ASP A 230 -2.97 -9.24 -14.85
CA ASP A 230 -3.59 -9.35 -16.18
C ASP A 230 -4.90 -8.57 -16.34
N ASN A 231 -5.63 -8.31 -15.25
CA ASN A 231 -6.89 -7.57 -15.25
C ASN A 231 -6.84 -6.39 -14.27
N PHE A 232 -5.72 -5.67 -14.28
CA PHE A 232 -5.42 -4.67 -13.26
C PHE A 232 -6.26 -3.39 -13.42
N ASP A 233 -7.13 -3.13 -12.44
CA ASP A 233 -7.80 -1.83 -12.28
C ASP A 233 -6.90 -0.87 -11.48
N GLY A 234 -6.01 -0.20 -12.19
CA GLY A 234 -5.08 0.76 -11.58
C GLY A 234 -5.76 1.99 -10.98
N ASP A 235 -6.97 2.34 -11.41
CA ASP A 235 -7.69 3.51 -10.87
C ASP A 235 -8.36 3.17 -9.54
N ALA A 236 -9.01 2.00 -9.45
CA ALA A 236 -9.55 1.49 -8.20
C ALA A 236 -8.42 1.22 -7.18
N PHE A 237 -7.30 0.64 -7.63
CA PHE A 237 -6.13 0.40 -6.80
C PHE A 237 -5.63 1.67 -6.11
N GLN A 238 -5.44 2.76 -6.85
CA GLN A 238 -4.94 4.02 -6.28
C GLN A 238 -5.94 4.63 -5.29
N VAL A 239 -7.25 4.45 -5.51
CA VAL A 239 -8.27 4.90 -4.57
C VAL A 239 -8.16 4.13 -3.25
N ASP A 240 -8.13 2.80 -3.31
CA ASP A 240 -8.12 1.97 -2.10
C ASP A 240 -6.78 2.02 -1.35
N GLN A 241 -5.67 2.18 -2.07
CA GLN A 241 -4.36 2.47 -1.49
C GLN A 241 -4.40 3.74 -0.63
N LEU A 242 -4.95 4.84 -1.16
CA LEU A 242 -5.03 6.11 -0.42
C LEU A 242 -6.01 6.05 0.75
N ARG A 243 -7.11 5.30 0.63
CA ARG A 243 -8.03 5.03 1.75
C ARG A 243 -7.31 4.30 2.88
N ALA A 244 -6.65 3.20 2.55
CA ALA A 244 -5.90 2.39 3.50
C ALA A 244 -4.78 3.20 4.18
N LEU A 245 -4.06 4.03 3.43
CA LEU A 245 -3.02 4.90 3.96
C LEU A 245 -3.58 5.97 4.91
N GLY A 246 -4.71 6.57 4.52
CA GLY A 246 -5.44 7.53 5.35
C GLY A 246 -5.77 6.94 6.71
N LEU A 247 -6.28 5.71 6.73
CA LEU A 247 -6.57 4.98 7.97
C LEU A 247 -5.31 4.63 8.76
N ALA A 248 -4.25 4.16 8.09
CA ALA A 248 -2.98 3.83 8.75
C ALA A 248 -2.32 5.03 9.46
N SER A 249 -2.59 6.25 8.99
CA SER A 249 -2.03 7.49 9.56
C SER A 249 -2.70 7.92 10.88
N VAL A 250 -3.91 7.44 11.20
CA VAL A 250 -4.68 7.86 12.38
C VAL A 250 -4.51 6.87 13.54
N ARG A 251 -3.34 6.87 14.21
CA ARG A 251 -2.98 5.88 15.23
C ARG A 251 -3.97 5.73 16.41
N LYS A 252 -4.55 6.84 16.91
CA LYS A 252 -5.40 6.82 18.12
C LYS A 252 -6.82 6.33 17.85
N ASP A 253 -7.47 6.82 16.79
CA ASP A 253 -8.86 6.45 16.47
C ASP A 253 -8.94 5.08 15.77
N LYS A 254 -7.92 4.72 14.97
CA LYS A 254 -7.84 3.43 14.24
C LYS A 254 -7.94 2.23 15.17
N ASN A 255 -7.20 2.23 16.27
CA ASN A 255 -7.12 1.08 17.16
C ASN A 255 -8.44 0.79 17.87
N GLN A 256 -9.27 1.82 18.11
CA GLN A 256 -10.58 1.61 18.74
C GLN A 256 -11.62 1.20 17.70
N ILE A 257 -11.74 1.94 16.59
CA ILE A 257 -12.78 1.70 15.58
C ILE A 257 -12.55 0.36 14.86
N LEU A 258 -11.34 0.08 14.39
CA LEU A 258 -11.08 -1.19 13.68
C LEU A 258 -11.17 -2.42 14.59
N LEU A 259 -10.83 -2.27 15.87
CA LEU A 259 -10.99 -3.36 16.84
C LEU A 259 -12.48 -3.65 17.10
N GLN A 260 -13.31 -2.62 17.23
CA GLN A 260 -14.75 -2.79 17.38
C GLN A 260 -15.39 -3.36 16.12
N LEU A 261 -15.04 -2.84 14.93
CA LEU A 261 -15.47 -3.41 13.65
C LEU A 261 -15.15 -4.90 13.56
N LYS A 262 -13.90 -5.29 13.86
CA LYS A 262 -13.48 -6.69 13.86
C LYS A 262 -14.29 -7.54 14.84
N ARG A 263 -14.62 -7.01 16.03
CA ARG A 263 -15.48 -7.70 17.00
C ARG A 263 -16.90 -7.88 16.44
N CYS A 264 -17.49 -6.83 15.87
CA CYS A 264 -18.83 -6.90 15.26
C CYS A 264 -18.87 -7.93 14.12
N MET A 265 -17.86 -7.96 13.24
CA MET A 265 -17.76 -8.95 12.17
C MET A 265 -17.76 -10.39 12.72
N ILE A 266 -16.95 -10.66 13.74
CA ILE A 266 -16.89 -11.98 14.40
C ILE A 266 -18.26 -12.32 15.01
N SER A 267 -18.87 -11.38 15.74
CA SER A 267 -20.19 -11.58 16.36
C SER A 267 -21.30 -11.87 15.33
N VAL A 268 -21.30 -11.21 14.18
CA VAL A 268 -22.25 -11.48 13.08
C VAL A 268 -22.03 -12.88 12.50
N GLU A 269 -20.78 -13.26 12.23
CA GLU A 269 -20.43 -14.59 11.72
C GLU A 269 -20.84 -15.70 12.70
N GLU A 270 -20.54 -15.53 14.00
CA GLU A 270 -20.91 -16.48 15.05
C GLU A 270 -22.42 -16.60 15.22
N SER A 271 -23.16 -15.48 15.22
CA SER A 271 -24.62 -15.49 15.26
C SER A 271 -25.21 -16.19 14.03
N GLY A 272 -24.67 -15.95 12.83
CA GLY A 272 -25.08 -16.64 11.61
C GLY A 272 -24.88 -18.16 11.70
N ARG A 273 -23.71 -18.60 12.22
CA ARG A 273 -23.46 -20.03 12.49
C ARG A 273 -24.40 -20.61 13.53
N ARG A 274 -24.74 -19.86 14.59
CA ARG A 274 -25.69 -20.27 15.64
C ARG A 274 -27.09 -20.45 15.06
N ILE A 275 -27.57 -19.51 14.25
CA ILE A 275 -28.86 -19.58 13.55
C ILE A 275 -28.92 -20.84 12.67
N ALA A 276 -27.89 -21.09 11.84
CA ALA A 276 -27.86 -22.27 10.99
C ALA A 276 -27.96 -23.59 11.78
N ARG A 277 -27.26 -23.70 12.93
CA ARG A 277 -27.37 -24.88 13.81
C ARG A 277 -28.76 -25.01 14.42
N LEU A 278 -29.36 -23.90 14.86
CA LEU A 278 -30.70 -23.90 15.45
C LEU A 278 -31.78 -24.27 14.43
N GLN A 279 -31.64 -23.84 13.17
CA GLN A 279 -32.51 -24.27 12.08
C GLN A 279 -32.45 -25.78 11.83
N MET A 280 -31.25 -26.38 11.88
CA MET A 280 -31.10 -27.83 11.79
C MET A 280 -31.75 -28.57 12.98
N SER A 281 -31.58 -28.07 14.20
CA SER A 281 -32.21 -28.64 15.39
C SER A 281 -33.73 -28.50 15.39
N HIS A 282 -34.24 -27.36 14.92
CA HIS A 282 -35.68 -27.12 14.73
C HIS A 282 -36.29 -28.11 13.74
N ALA A 283 -35.62 -28.37 12.61
CA ALA A 283 -36.04 -29.36 11.63
C ALA A 283 -36.02 -30.81 12.17
N ALA A 284 -35.23 -31.07 13.21
CA ALA A 284 -35.10 -32.38 13.86
C ALA A 284 -35.95 -32.54 15.14
N ALA A 285 -36.82 -31.56 15.46
CA ALA A 285 -37.66 -31.59 16.65
C ALA A 285 -38.60 -32.82 16.67
N LYS A 286 -38.71 -33.50 17.81
CA LYS A 286 -39.43 -34.77 17.94
C LYS A 286 -40.89 -34.60 18.36
N ASN A 287 -41.23 -33.44 18.91
CA ASN A 287 -42.57 -33.11 19.36
C ASN A 287 -42.81 -31.59 19.27
N LYS A 288 -44.07 -31.18 19.38
CA LYS A 288 -44.46 -29.77 19.24
C LYS A 288 -43.84 -28.87 20.30
N ASP A 289 -43.71 -29.34 21.55
CA ASP A 289 -43.13 -28.52 22.61
C ASP A 289 -41.64 -28.21 22.32
N GLU A 290 -40.88 -29.23 21.93
CA GLU A 290 -39.50 -29.10 21.47
C GLU A 290 -39.39 -28.19 20.24
N GLU A 291 -40.33 -28.29 19.29
CA GLU A 291 -40.41 -27.39 18.14
C GLU A 291 -40.59 -25.92 18.58
N TRP A 292 -41.49 -25.64 19.51
CA TRP A 292 -41.76 -24.29 20.00
C TRP A 292 -40.64 -23.73 20.88
N VAL A 293 -39.94 -24.57 21.63
CA VAL A 293 -38.70 -24.18 22.32
C VAL A 293 -37.62 -23.79 21.31
N PHE A 294 -37.42 -24.57 20.24
CA PHE A 294 -36.46 -24.20 19.20
C PHE A 294 -36.87 -22.93 18.44
N ARG A 295 -38.17 -22.73 18.17
CA ARG A 295 -38.68 -21.48 17.57
C ARG A 295 -38.38 -20.27 18.46
N MET A 296 -38.50 -20.40 19.78
CA MET A 296 -38.16 -19.32 20.72
C MET A 296 -36.68 -18.97 20.66
N VAL A 297 -35.81 -20.00 20.71
CA VAL A 297 -34.36 -19.81 20.70
C VAL A 297 -33.89 -19.26 19.34
N LEU A 298 -34.50 -19.71 18.25
CA LEU A 298 -34.25 -19.19 16.90
C LEU A 298 -34.67 -17.73 16.78
N TRP A 299 -35.86 -17.37 17.25
CA TRP A 299 -36.35 -15.99 17.27
C TRP A 299 -35.40 -15.04 18.02
N LYS A 300 -34.88 -15.46 19.18
CA LYS A 300 -33.86 -14.69 19.92
C LYS A 300 -32.56 -14.55 19.15
N ALA A 301 -32.08 -15.66 18.57
CA ALA A 301 -30.83 -15.66 17.81
C ALA A 301 -30.92 -14.76 16.57
N GLU A 302 -32.06 -14.75 15.87
CA GLU A 302 -32.33 -13.86 14.74
C GLU A 302 -32.35 -12.39 15.16
N ARG A 303 -32.98 -12.04 16.29
CA ARG A 303 -32.93 -10.66 16.82
C ARG A 303 -31.54 -10.23 17.24
N SER A 304 -30.79 -11.11 17.92
CA SER A 304 -29.39 -10.86 18.27
C SER A 304 -28.53 -10.67 17.02
N PHE A 305 -28.75 -11.46 15.96
CA PHE A 305 -28.09 -11.29 14.68
C PHE A 305 -28.42 -9.94 14.04
N CYS A 306 -29.69 -9.54 14.01
CA CYS A 306 -30.09 -8.21 13.51
C CYS A 306 -29.37 -7.09 14.26
N LYS A 307 -29.32 -7.15 15.60
CA LYS A 307 -28.61 -6.17 16.42
C LYS A 307 -27.11 -6.14 16.15
N ASN A 308 -26.46 -7.30 16.12
CA ASN A 308 -25.03 -7.39 15.80
C ASN A 308 -24.73 -6.81 14.40
N ASN A 309 -25.66 -7.00 13.45
CA ASN A 309 -25.54 -6.45 12.11
C ASN A 309 -25.77 -4.92 12.08
N GLU A 310 -26.69 -4.39 12.89
CA GLU A 310 -26.84 -2.94 13.09
C GLU A 310 -25.58 -2.32 13.70
N ASP A 311 -25.00 -2.95 14.72
CA ASP A 311 -23.74 -2.52 15.33
C ASP A 311 -22.58 -2.56 14.32
N LEU A 312 -22.51 -3.60 13.48
CA LEU A 312 -21.53 -3.70 12.40
C LEU A 312 -21.67 -2.53 11.42
N LEU A 313 -22.88 -2.26 10.94
CA LEU A 313 -23.15 -1.14 10.02
C LEU A 313 -22.78 0.21 10.63
N GLU A 314 -23.01 0.40 11.93
CA GLU A 314 -22.63 1.64 12.62
C GLU A 314 -21.11 1.79 12.73
N GLU A 315 -20.36 0.72 12.99
CA GLU A 315 -18.90 0.75 12.97
C GLU A 315 -18.34 0.97 11.56
N GLU A 316 -18.93 0.37 10.52
CA GLU A 316 -18.58 0.62 9.12
C GLU A 316 -18.78 2.10 8.75
N ARG A 317 -19.91 2.69 9.16
CA ARG A 317 -20.17 4.13 8.98
C ARG A 317 -19.12 5.01 9.66
N LYS A 318 -18.64 4.63 10.85
CA LYS A 318 -17.56 5.37 11.55
C LYS A 318 -16.25 5.32 10.77
N VAL A 319 -15.91 4.17 10.18
CA VAL A 319 -14.73 4.04 9.30
C VAL A 319 -14.88 4.95 8.08
N VAL A 320 -16.01 4.87 7.36
CA VAL A 320 -16.29 5.71 6.18
C VAL A 320 -16.22 7.21 6.51
N ALA A 321 -16.76 7.62 7.66
CA ALA A 321 -16.69 9.00 8.12
C ALA A 321 -15.24 9.46 8.42
N LEU A 322 -14.42 8.56 8.97
CA LEU A 322 -13.00 8.82 9.23
C LEU A 322 -12.22 8.95 7.91
N GLU A 323 -12.44 8.03 6.97
CA GLU A 323 -11.85 8.08 5.64
C GLU A 323 -12.21 9.39 4.93
N TYR A 324 -13.50 9.77 4.95
CA TYR A 324 -13.97 11.02 4.35
C TYR A 324 -13.25 12.25 4.91
N ARG A 325 -13.08 12.30 6.24
CA ARG A 325 -12.37 13.39 6.91
C ARG A 325 -10.92 13.48 6.43
N GLN A 326 -10.23 12.34 6.38
CA GLN A 326 -8.84 12.26 5.92
C GLN A 326 -8.70 12.66 4.45
N ALA A 327 -9.55 12.11 3.57
CA ALA A 327 -9.56 12.44 2.15
C ALA A 327 -9.79 13.94 1.92
N LYS A 328 -10.73 14.55 2.64
CA LYS A 328 -11.03 15.99 2.56
C LYS A 328 -9.85 16.85 3.01
N GLU A 329 -9.16 16.47 4.08
CA GLU A 329 -7.98 17.19 4.57
C GLU A 329 -6.82 17.11 3.55
N LYS A 330 -6.53 15.91 3.04
CA LYS A 330 -5.48 15.69 2.04
C LYS A 330 -5.78 16.41 0.73
N LEU A 331 -7.02 16.38 0.26
CA LEU A 331 -7.48 17.15 -0.89
C LEU A 331 -7.24 18.66 -0.71
N ARG A 332 -7.62 19.21 0.45
CA ARG A 332 -7.40 20.64 0.76
C ARG A 332 -5.92 21.00 0.74
N SER A 333 -5.07 20.15 1.31
CA SER A 333 -3.61 20.32 1.30
C SER A 333 -3.06 20.32 -0.13
N ALA A 334 -3.45 19.34 -0.95
CA ALA A 334 -3.05 19.26 -2.35
C ALA A 334 -3.49 20.49 -3.15
N GLN A 335 -4.76 20.91 -3.02
CA GLN A 335 -5.28 22.13 -3.65
C GLN A 335 -4.55 23.40 -3.20
N CYS A 336 -4.10 23.47 -1.94
CA CYS A 336 -3.29 24.59 -1.46
C CYS A 336 -1.93 24.64 -2.16
N ARG A 337 -1.29 23.47 -2.36
CA ARG A 337 -0.02 23.37 -3.11
C ARG A 337 -0.19 23.75 -4.58
N VAL A 338 -1.27 23.31 -5.22
CA VAL A 338 -1.64 23.73 -6.60
C VAL A 338 -1.75 25.25 -6.68
N ARG A 339 -2.55 25.87 -5.80
CA ARG A 339 -2.70 27.34 -5.79
C ARG A 339 -1.37 28.06 -5.53
N GLY A 340 -0.56 27.56 -4.61
CA GLY A 340 0.74 28.13 -4.29
C GLY A 340 1.71 28.11 -5.48
N ALA A 341 1.81 26.96 -6.16
CA ALA A 341 2.65 26.81 -7.35
C ALA A 341 2.13 27.65 -8.53
N GLY A 342 0.81 27.68 -8.75
CA GLY A 342 0.19 28.52 -9.79
C GLY A 342 0.46 30.00 -9.57
N LYS A 343 0.26 30.49 -8.34
CA LYS A 343 0.57 31.89 -7.97
C LYS A 343 2.04 32.21 -8.17
N TRP A 344 2.95 31.30 -7.81
CA TRP A 344 4.38 31.47 -8.04
C TRP A 344 4.68 31.62 -9.55
N LEU A 345 4.05 30.80 -10.40
CA LEU A 345 4.24 30.89 -11.85
C LEU A 345 3.67 32.18 -12.44
N GLU A 346 2.59 32.71 -11.90
CA GLU A 346 2.03 33.99 -12.39
C GLU A 346 2.86 35.20 -11.97
N GLU A 347 3.34 35.22 -10.72
CA GLU A 347 3.96 36.40 -10.11
C GLU A 347 5.48 36.42 -10.23
N LYS A 348 6.14 35.26 -10.15
CA LYS A 348 7.60 35.16 -9.98
C LYS A 348 8.33 34.51 -11.15
N SER A 349 7.62 33.90 -12.10
CA SER A 349 8.29 33.22 -13.23
C SER A 349 9.03 34.17 -14.16
N LYS A 350 8.63 35.45 -14.21
CA LYS A 350 9.22 36.47 -15.09
C LYS A 350 10.66 36.82 -14.70
N ASP A 351 10.96 36.73 -13.41
CA ASP A 351 12.28 37.04 -12.84
C ASP A 351 13.12 35.78 -12.60
N ALA A 352 12.57 34.60 -12.88
CA ALA A 352 13.22 33.31 -12.68
C ALA A 352 13.83 32.79 -14.00
N ASP A 353 14.89 32.01 -13.89
CA ASP A 353 15.47 31.32 -15.03
C ASP A 353 14.53 30.21 -15.57
N ALA A 354 14.69 29.86 -16.84
CA ALA A 354 13.83 28.89 -17.52
C ALA A 354 13.84 27.49 -16.86
N TYR A 355 14.94 27.13 -16.19
CA TYR A 355 15.07 25.85 -15.51
C TYR A 355 14.23 25.83 -14.22
N THR A 356 14.30 26.88 -13.40
CA THR A 356 13.46 27.04 -12.22
C THR A 356 11.97 27.06 -12.58
N VAL A 357 11.60 27.77 -13.65
CA VAL A 357 10.20 27.78 -14.13
C VAL A 357 9.72 26.39 -14.50
N LYS A 358 10.53 25.62 -15.23
CA LYS A 358 10.19 24.24 -15.62
C LYS A 358 9.96 23.35 -14.39
N ILE A 359 10.83 23.42 -13.37
CA ILE A 359 10.66 22.65 -12.12
C ILE A 359 9.32 22.95 -11.46
N VAL A 360 8.93 24.22 -11.37
CA VAL A 360 7.67 24.59 -10.71
C VAL A 360 6.47 24.15 -11.55
N GLN A 361 6.53 24.23 -12.88
CA GLN A 361 5.50 23.68 -13.77
C GLN A 361 5.32 22.17 -13.59
N ASP A 362 6.43 21.44 -13.47
CA ASP A 362 6.40 19.99 -13.30
C ASP A 362 5.81 19.60 -11.93
N ARG A 363 6.19 20.31 -10.86
CA ARG A 363 5.59 20.15 -9.53
C ARG A 363 4.10 20.49 -9.51
N LEU A 364 3.69 21.56 -10.20
CA LEU A 364 2.30 21.94 -10.32
C LEU A 364 1.47 20.78 -10.91
N ARG A 365 1.93 20.17 -12.00
CA ARG A 365 1.25 19.01 -12.61
C ARG A 365 1.13 17.84 -11.61
N GLY A 366 2.19 17.55 -10.86
CA GLY A 366 2.15 16.53 -9.81
C GLY A 366 1.12 16.83 -8.71
N TYR A 367 1.02 18.09 -8.26
CA TYR A 367 0.01 18.50 -7.29
C TYR A 367 -1.42 18.42 -7.84
N GLU A 368 -1.62 18.74 -9.12
CA GLU A 368 -2.92 18.63 -9.80
C GLU A 368 -3.36 17.17 -9.91
N GLN A 369 -2.47 16.27 -10.33
CA GLN A 369 -2.73 14.83 -10.36
C GLN A 369 -3.11 14.30 -8.97
N LYS A 370 -2.37 14.68 -7.93
CA LYS A 370 -2.64 14.30 -6.55
C LYS A 370 -4.00 14.82 -6.06
N ALA A 371 -4.33 16.07 -6.35
CA ALA A 371 -5.64 16.64 -6.01
C ALA A 371 -6.79 15.92 -6.74
N ALA A 372 -6.62 15.60 -8.02
CA ALA A 372 -7.60 14.85 -8.79
C ALA A 372 -7.83 13.45 -8.22
N LEU A 373 -6.77 12.77 -7.76
CA LEU A 373 -6.87 11.45 -7.15
C LEU A 373 -7.61 11.50 -5.80
N TYR A 374 -7.31 12.46 -4.92
CA TYR A 374 -8.08 12.62 -3.68
C TYR A 374 -9.54 13.03 -3.93
N GLU A 375 -9.86 13.73 -5.02
CA GLU A 375 -11.24 13.98 -5.41
C GLU A 375 -11.94 12.69 -5.85
N LYS A 376 -11.25 11.77 -6.56
CA LYS A 376 -11.78 10.42 -6.87
C LYS A 376 -12.04 9.63 -5.59
N VAL A 377 -11.09 9.60 -4.65
CA VAL A 377 -11.25 8.94 -3.35
C VAL A 377 -12.47 9.47 -2.61
N LYS A 378 -12.61 10.80 -2.53
CA LYS A 378 -13.75 11.44 -1.88
C LYS A 378 -15.08 11.01 -2.52
N LYS A 379 -15.17 10.97 -3.85
CA LYS A 379 -16.37 10.53 -4.57
C LYS A 379 -16.70 9.05 -4.32
N ALA A 380 -15.68 8.18 -4.27
CA ALA A 380 -15.86 6.78 -3.93
C ALA A 380 -16.46 6.62 -2.52
N ILE A 381 -15.90 7.34 -1.54
CA ILE A 381 -16.41 7.34 -0.16
C ILE A 381 -17.84 7.91 -0.09
N GLU A 382 -18.17 8.93 -0.88
CA GLU A 382 -19.54 9.48 -0.97
C GLU A 382 -20.54 8.47 -1.58
N ALA A 383 -20.11 7.64 -2.53
CA ALA A 383 -20.91 6.54 -3.06
C ALA A 383 -21.17 5.46 -1.99
N ASP A 384 -20.12 5.05 -1.25
CA ASP A 384 -20.24 4.09 -0.14
C ASP A 384 -21.20 4.61 0.95
N LYS A 385 -21.10 5.90 1.29
CA LYS A 385 -22.03 6.56 2.22
C LYS A 385 -23.47 6.50 1.72
N GLY A 386 -23.69 6.64 0.41
CA GLY A 386 -25.02 6.50 -0.20
C GLY A 386 -25.62 5.11 -0.01
N GLN A 387 -24.80 4.06 -0.09
CA GLN A 387 -25.20 2.67 0.14
C GLN A 387 -25.47 2.37 1.62
N LEU A 388 -24.67 2.95 2.52
CA LEU A 388 -24.79 2.77 3.97
C LEU A 388 -25.87 3.67 4.62
N GLY A 389 -26.45 4.62 3.88
CA GLY A 389 -27.49 5.55 4.35
C GLY A 389 -26.95 6.88 4.90
N ASN A 390 -27.76 7.94 4.82
CA ASN A 390 -27.37 9.30 5.20
C ASN A 390 -27.13 9.44 6.72
N LEU A 391 -25.90 9.80 7.10
CA LEU A 391 -25.66 10.53 8.35
C LEU A 391 -26.23 11.94 8.21
N GLY A 392 -27.26 12.25 9.00
CA GLY A 392 -27.45 13.63 9.44
C GLY A 392 -26.17 14.11 10.13
N ASP A 393 -25.88 15.41 10.04
CA ASP A 393 -24.65 16.11 10.47
C ASP A 393 -24.32 16.04 11.98
N LYS A 394 -24.54 14.91 12.65
CA LYS A 394 -24.09 14.68 14.02
C LYS A 394 -22.65 14.19 14.02
N THR A 395 -21.74 14.99 13.44
CA THR A 395 -20.33 14.97 13.84
C THR A 395 -20.23 15.63 15.22
N GLY A 396 -20.64 14.91 16.25
CA GLY A 396 -20.46 15.29 17.64
C GLY A 396 -19.76 14.15 18.35
N PHE A 397 -18.43 14.23 18.47
CA PHE A 397 -17.75 13.47 19.52
C PHE A 397 -18.42 13.85 20.85
N ALA A 398 -19.09 12.87 21.45
CA ALA A 398 -19.99 13.08 22.57
C ALA A 398 -19.25 13.66 23.79
N LYS A 399 -19.63 14.88 24.17
CA LYS A 399 -19.63 15.35 25.55
C LYS A 399 -21.05 15.76 25.90
N GLU A 400 -21.90 14.75 26.09
CA GLU A 400 -23.27 14.74 26.65
C GLU A 400 -23.78 13.33 26.29
N LYS A 401 -24.32 12.44 27.11
CA LYS A 401 -25.00 12.48 28.41
C LYS A 401 -25.09 11.02 28.91
N GLU A 402 -24.60 10.70 30.10
CA GLU A 402 -24.94 9.43 30.75
C GLU A 402 -26.46 9.27 30.91
N ALA A 403 -27.20 10.37 31.12
CA ALA A 403 -28.66 10.38 31.23
C ALA A 403 -29.43 10.11 29.93
N SER A 404 -28.81 10.21 28.74
CA SER A 404 -29.45 9.88 27.46
C SER A 404 -29.37 8.38 27.18
N ILE A 405 -28.21 7.79 27.46
CA ILE A 405 -27.94 6.36 27.31
C ILE A 405 -28.95 5.53 28.11
N TRP A 406 -29.30 5.97 29.33
CA TRP A 406 -30.28 5.30 30.17
C TRP A 406 -31.69 5.24 29.59
N LYS A 407 -32.14 6.31 28.94
CA LYS A 407 -33.46 6.34 28.30
C LYS A 407 -33.50 5.45 27.07
N ASP A 408 -32.42 5.44 26.29
CA ASP A 408 -32.30 4.64 25.08
C ASP A 408 -32.26 3.14 25.41
N VAL A 409 -31.56 2.76 26.49
CA VAL A 409 -31.53 1.38 27.00
C VAL A 409 -32.91 0.91 27.47
N VAL A 410 -33.61 1.71 28.26
CA VAL A 410 -34.97 1.35 28.75
C VAL A 410 -35.96 1.24 27.60
N LEU A 411 -35.91 2.16 26.63
CA LEU A 411 -36.75 2.11 25.43
C LEU A 411 -36.48 0.84 24.59
N HIS A 412 -35.22 0.44 24.45
CA HIS A 412 -34.84 -0.79 23.77
C HIS A 412 -35.45 -2.02 24.44
N PHE A 413 -35.27 -2.17 25.76
CA PHE A 413 -35.81 -3.33 26.48
C PHE A 413 -37.34 -3.35 26.52
N GLN A 414 -37.99 -2.18 26.54
CA GLN A 414 -39.44 -2.09 26.41
C GLN A 414 -39.92 -2.63 25.05
N GLY A 415 -39.25 -2.25 23.95
CA GLY A 415 -39.56 -2.77 22.61
C GLY A 415 -39.33 -4.27 22.47
N GLU A 416 -38.24 -4.80 23.05
CA GLU A 416 -37.98 -6.25 23.09
C GLU A 416 -39.04 -7.01 23.90
N LEU A 417 -39.46 -6.48 25.04
CA LEU A 417 -40.50 -7.05 25.89
C LEU A 417 -41.84 -7.12 25.15
N ASP A 418 -42.22 -6.06 24.46
CA ASP A 418 -43.48 -6.01 23.70
C ASP A 418 -43.45 -7.01 22.53
N ALA A 419 -42.34 -7.09 21.80
CA ALA A 419 -42.16 -8.08 20.73
C ALA A 419 -42.17 -9.53 21.26
N LEU A 420 -41.57 -9.78 22.43
CA LEU A 420 -41.60 -11.10 23.08
C LEU A 420 -43.01 -11.49 23.51
N ARG A 421 -43.81 -10.54 24.02
CA ARG A 421 -45.22 -10.78 24.38
C ARG A 421 -46.08 -11.09 23.15
N GLU A 422 -45.89 -10.37 22.05
CA GLU A 422 -46.58 -10.66 20.77
C GLU A 422 -46.19 -12.03 20.20
N TRP A 423 -44.93 -12.41 20.31
CA TRP A 423 -44.46 -13.74 19.92
C TRP A 423 -45.02 -14.85 20.82
N ALA A 424 -44.96 -14.65 22.15
CA ALA A 424 -45.42 -15.62 23.14
C ALA A 424 -46.94 -15.89 23.05
N ALA A 425 -47.73 -14.92 22.61
CA ALA A 425 -49.17 -15.09 22.36
C ALA A 425 -49.50 -16.12 21.26
N GLN A 426 -48.52 -16.48 20.42
CA GLN A 426 -48.68 -17.45 19.33
C GLN A 426 -48.42 -18.90 19.76
N ILE A 427 -47.90 -19.11 20.98
CA ILE A 427 -47.58 -20.45 21.49
C ILE A 427 -48.88 -21.24 21.75
N PRO A 428 -49.06 -22.44 21.16
CA PRO A 428 -50.26 -23.24 21.35
C PRO A 428 -50.36 -23.80 22.78
N ALA A 429 -51.58 -24.15 23.21
CA ALA A 429 -51.83 -24.64 24.56
C ALA A 429 -51.17 -26.00 24.89
N ASP A 430 -50.81 -26.80 23.87
CA ASP A 430 -50.15 -28.11 24.02
C ASP A 430 -48.62 -28.03 24.14
N ALA A 431 -48.03 -26.82 24.13
CA ALA A 431 -46.59 -26.56 24.32
C ALA A 431 -46.33 -25.87 25.69
N GLU A 432 -46.63 -26.57 26.78
CA GLU A 432 -46.58 -26.02 28.15
C GLU A 432 -45.19 -25.54 28.58
N HIS A 433 -44.14 -26.28 28.23
CA HIS A 433 -42.77 -25.95 28.65
C HIS A 433 -42.21 -24.77 27.84
N ALA A 434 -42.56 -24.67 26.55
CA ALA A 434 -42.26 -23.48 25.74
C ALA A 434 -42.93 -22.23 26.31
N LYS A 435 -44.20 -22.34 26.74
CA LYS A 435 -44.95 -21.23 27.36
C LYS A 435 -44.37 -20.83 28.71
N GLN A 436 -43.94 -21.78 29.52
CA GLN A 436 -43.25 -21.51 30.78
C GLN A 436 -41.96 -20.71 30.54
N LYS A 437 -41.11 -21.16 29.61
CA LYS A 437 -39.87 -20.47 29.25
C LYS A 437 -40.10 -19.05 28.72
N ALA A 438 -41.14 -18.85 27.91
CA ALA A 438 -41.52 -17.53 27.43
C ALA A 438 -41.89 -16.59 28.59
N ASN A 439 -42.66 -17.07 29.57
CA ASN A 439 -43.06 -16.28 30.73
C ASN A 439 -41.90 -15.96 31.67
N GLU A 440 -41.01 -16.92 31.92
CA GLU A 440 -39.77 -16.70 32.68
C GLU A 440 -38.95 -15.57 32.05
N GLN A 441 -38.81 -15.60 30.72
CA GLN A 441 -38.09 -14.57 29.97
C GLN A 441 -38.79 -13.20 30.05
N ILE A 442 -40.12 -13.14 29.89
CA ILE A 442 -40.90 -11.89 30.03
C ILE A 442 -40.65 -11.26 31.40
N GLN A 443 -40.64 -12.09 32.45
CA GLN A 443 -40.38 -11.65 33.82
C GLN A 443 -38.95 -11.11 33.98
N ASP A 444 -37.95 -11.73 33.38
CA ASP A 444 -36.57 -11.25 33.39
C ASP A 444 -36.44 -9.87 32.72
N TYR A 445 -37.10 -9.65 31.58
CA TYR A 445 -37.12 -8.34 30.89
C TYR A 445 -37.84 -7.27 31.73
N GLU A 446 -38.98 -7.59 32.35
CA GLU A 446 -39.70 -6.68 33.25
C GLU A 446 -38.87 -6.26 34.46
N GLN A 447 -38.19 -7.21 35.10
CA GLN A 447 -37.29 -6.92 36.21
C GLN A 447 -36.13 -6.02 35.79
N SER A 448 -35.63 -6.22 34.57
CA SER A 448 -34.50 -5.46 34.07
C SER A 448 -34.91 -4.03 33.72
N ILE A 449 -36.07 -3.81 33.09
CA ILE A 449 -36.65 -2.48 32.85
C ILE A 449 -36.89 -1.72 34.17
N ALA A 450 -37.30 -2.43 35.23
CA ALA A 450 -37.51 -1.84 36.55
C ALA A 450 -36.21 -1.53 37.32
N ALA A 451 -35.06 -2.03 36.87
CA ALA A 451 -33.77 -1.84 37.53
C ALA A 451 -33.25 -0.41 37.37
N LYS A 452 -32.81 0.20 38.48
CA LYS A 452 -32.36 1.60 38.54
C LYS A 452 -30.83 1.78 38.39
N THR A 453 -30.05 0.71 38.27
CA THR A 453 -28.57 0.71 38.21
C THR A 453 -28.02 -0.35 37.25
N ALA A 454 -26.90 -0.05 36.56
CA ALA A 454 -26.27 -0.91 35.54
C ALA A 454 -25.82 -2.28 36.06
N THR A 455 -25.47 -2.33 37.34
CA THR A 455 -24.86 -3.49 38.02
C THR A 455 -25.77 -4.72 38.04
N THR A 456 -27.09 -4.56 37.92
CA THR A 456 -28.04 -5.68 37.91
C THR A 456 -28.04 -6.43 36.57
N TRP A 457 -27.75 -5.73 35.47
CA TRP A 457 -27.74 -6.27 34.11
C TRP A 457 -26.47 -7.06 33.79
N LEU A 458 -25.32 -6.63 34.33
CA LEU A 458 -24.02 -7.31 34.16
C LEU A 458 -23.92 -8.63 34.95
N ASN A 459 -24.79 -8.83 35.95
CA ASN A 459 -24.78 -9.99 36.83
C ASN A 459 -25.84 -11.05 36.47
N ASN A 460 -26.62 -10.84 35.40
CA ASN A 460 -27.70 -11.75 35.02
C ASN A 460 -27.44 -12.30 33.60
N PRO A 461 -26.73 -13.45 33.48
CA PRO A 461 -26.19 -13.94 32.21
C PRO A 461 -27.24 -14.32 31.15
N GLY A 462 -28.51 -14.52 31.54
CA GLY A 462 -29.58 -14.93 30.61
C GLY A 462 -30.24 -13.80 29.79
N LEU A 463 -29.82 -12.54 29.96
CA LEU A 463 -30.40 -11.40 29.25
C LEU A 463 -29.72 -11.08 27.91
N PHE A 464 -28.52 -11.61 27.67
CA PHE A 464 -27.74 -11.38 26.45
C PHE A 464 -27.29 -12.67 25.75
N GLU A 465 -27.66 -13.85 26.25
CA GLU A 465 -27.48 -15.18 25.62
C GLU A 465 -28.76 -15.69 24.96
#